data_AF-A0A1G2YMC2-F1
#
_entry.id   AF-A0A1G2YMC2-F1
#
_cell.length_a   1.000
_cell.length_b   1.000
_cell.length_c   1.000
_cell.angle_alpha   90.00
_cell.angle_beta   90.00
_cell.angle_gamma   90.00
#
_symmetry.space_group_name_H-M   'P 1'
#
loop_
_entity.id
_entity.type
_entity.pdbx_description
1 polymer ?
#
loop_
_entity_poly.entity_id
_entity_poly.type
_entity_poly.pdbx_seq_one_letter_code
_entity_poly.pdbx_strand_id
1 'polypeptide(L)'
;MRTVQGITICALLVMCQLLLFGCGSKADENKPIADAKAEAEKMDTSQLRAKAEAYKNAIVAKKGDMEKVAAKLQDIPATELLGKEAMNLKADIENLKKSVTALKERFEVYFQKLKEKGGDISGLEP
;
A
#
# COMPACT_ATOMS: atom_id res chain seq x y z
N MET A 1 2.54 37.30 52.05
CA MET A 1 3.62 36.51 51.37
C MET A 1 2.92 35.55 50.40
N ARG A 2 2.57 36.01 49.20
CA ARG A 2 3.19 35.67 47.89
C ARG A 2 3.22 34.16 47.56
N THR A 3 2.13 33.71 46.94
CA THR A 3 2.00 32.81 45.76
C THR A 3 3.07 31.76 45.47
N VAL A 4 2.65 30.48 45.42
CA VAL A 4 3.17 29.48 44.45
C VAL A 4 2.02 28.57 43.98
N GLN A 5 1.24 29.05 43.00
CA GLN A 5 0.48 28.20 42.10
C GLN A 5 1.37 27.91 40.88
N GLY A 6 1.46 26.65 40.45
CA GLY A 6 1.89 26.29 39.09
C GLY A 6 3.18 25.48 38.97
N ILE A 7 3.09 24.16 39.18
CA ILE A 7 3.92 23.12 38.53
C ILE A 7 3.02 21.86 38.42
N THR A 8 2.03 21.82 37.52
CA THR A 8 2.15 21.28 36.14
C THR A 8 2.60 19.80 36.17
N ILE A 9 1.72 18.84 36.48
CA ILE A 9 1.01 17.99 35.49
C ILE A 9 1.88 17.70 34.25
N CYS A 10 2.77 16.70 34.29
CA CYS A 10 3.55 16.30 33.09
C CYS A 10 4.19 14.89 33.15
N ALA A 11 3.62 13.91 33.86
CA ALA A 11 4.25 12.59 34.02
C ALA A 11 3.37 11.39 33.58
N LEU A 12 2.67 11.51 32.45
CA LEU A 12 1.84 10.43 31.89
C LEU A 12 1.82 10.41 30.35
N LEU A 13 2.95 10.73 29.70
CA LEU A 13 3.09 10.83 28.24
C LEU A 13 4.41 10.24 27.72
N VAL A 14 4.76 9.00 28.10
CA VAL A 14 5.89 8.26 27.47
C VAL A 14 5.50 6.80 27.23
N MET A 15 4.40 6.57 26.50
CA MET A 15 4.08 5.24 25.96
C MET A 15 3.23 5.32 24.67
N CYS A 16 3.44 6.32 23.81
CA CYS A 16 2.65 6.46 22.60
C CYS A 16 3.33 7.23 21.45
N GLN A 17 4.62 6.99 21.15
CA GLN A 17 5.25 7.67 19.99
C GLN A 17 6.18 6.81 19.12
N LEU A 18 6.22 5.48 19.29
CA LEU A 18 6.96 4.59 18.37
C LEU A 18 6.06 3.82 17.38
N LEU A 19 4.77 4.15 17.29
CA LEU A 19 3.84 3.53 16.33
C LEU A 19 3.18 4.51 15.35
N LEU A 20 3.61 5.78 15.30
CA LEU A 20 2.94 6.84 14.53
C LEU A 20 3.83 7.59 13.53
N PHE A 21 4.71 6.88 12.83
CA PHE A 21 5.23 7.33 11.52
C PHE A 21 4.76 6.45 10.36
N GLY A 22 3.60 5.79 10.52
CA GLY A 22 2.82 5.38 9.37
C GLY A 22 2.15 6.62 8.79
N CYS A 23 2.85 7.38 7.93
CA CYS A 23 2.20 8.36 7.07
C CYS A 23 1.22 7.59 6.17
N GLY A 24 0.00 7.42 6.68
CA GLY A 24 -1.04 6.49 6.24
C GLY A 24 -1.72 6.92 4.95
N SER A 25 -0.93 7.19 3.92
CA SER A 25 -1.42 7.20 2.56
C SER A 25 -1.63 5.76 2.11
N LYS A 26 -2.81 5.19 2.42
CA LYS A 26 -3.23 3.92 1.82
C LYS A 26 -3.12 4.02 0.30
N ALA A 27 -2.57 2.98 -0.32
CA ALA A 27 -2.53 2.87 -1.77
C ALA A 27 -3.97 2.82 -2.30
N ASP A 28 -4.29 3.73 -3.21
CA ASP A 28 -5.59 3.80 -3.86
C ASP A 28 -5.45 3.37 -5.33
N GLU A 29 -6.01 2.21 -5.66
CA GLU A 29 -6.02 1.63 -7.00
C GLU A 29 -7.03 2.31 -7.94
N ASN A 30 -8.01 3.04 -7.40
CA ASN A 30 -9.04 3.73 -8.17
C ASN A 30 -8.66 5.19 -8.46
N LYS A 31 -7.61 5.72 -7.80
CA LYS A 31 -7.09 7.06 -8.08
C LYS A 31 -6.80 7.19 -9.58
N PRO A 32 -7.33 8.22 -10.27
CA PRO A 32 -6.98 8.49 -11.66
C PRO A 32 -5.48 8.68 -11.83
N ILE A 33 -4.91 8.15 -12.92
CA ILE A 33 -3.47 8.26 -13.18
C ILE A 33 -3.05 9.74 -13.33
N ALA A 34 -3.90 10.59 -13.91
CA ALA A 34 -3.65 12.03 -14.01
C ALA A 34 -3.49 12.69 -12.64
N ASP A 35 -4.35 12.33 -11.68
CA ASP A 35 -4.30 12.86 -10.32
C ASP A 35 -3.06 12.36 -9.59
N ALA A 36 -2.69 11.08 -9.76
CA ALA A 36 -1.45 10.54 -9.21
C ALA A 36 -0.21 11.29 -9.75
N LYS A 37 -0.19 11.62 -11.04
CA LYS A 37 0.89 12.42 -11.64
C LYS A 37 0.92 13.83 -11.05
N ALA A 38 -0.23 14.50 -10.98
CA ALA A 38 -0.33 15.85 -10.43
C ALA A 38 0.06 15.92 -8.94
N GLU A 39 -0.25 14.87 -8.17
CA GLU A 39 0.19 14.70 -6.79
C GLU A 39 1.72 14.51 -6.71
N ALA A 40 2.27 13.62 -7.53
CA ALA A 40 3.71 13.31 -7.53
C ALA A 40 4.59 14.53 -7.88
N GLU A 41 4.15 15.40 -8.79
CA GLU A 41 4.89 16.63 -9.14
C GLU A 41 5.16 17.51 -7.90
N LYS A 42 4.19 17.59 -7.00
CA LYS A 42 4.21 18.45 -5.81
C LYS A 42 4.94 17.85 -4.61
N MET A 43 5.28 16.55 -4.68
CA MET A 43 5.90 15.83 -3.56
C MET A 43 7.42 15.94 -3.54
N ASP A 44 8.01 15.98 -2.35
CA ASP A 44 9.45 15.78 -2.18
C ASP A 44 9.85 14.29 -2.31
N THR A 45 11.16 14.02 -2.31
CA THR A 45 11.68 12.65 -2.48
C THR A 45 11.26 11.70 -1.35
N SER A 46 11.12 12.19 -0.11
CA SER A 46 10.67 11.38 1.02
C SER A 46 9.20 10.98 0.87
N GLN A 47 8.35 11.93 0.48
CA GLN A 47 6.94 11.70 0.22
C GLN A 47 6.71 10.74 -0.95
N LEU A 48 7.46 10.92 -2.05
CA LEU A 48 7.42 10.05 -3.22
C LEU A 48 7.84 8.62 -2.86
N ARG A 49 8.90 8.47 -2.06
CA ARG A 49 9.34 7.16 -1.58
C ARG A 49 8.27 6.49 -0.72
N ALA A 50 7.73 7.19 0.28
CA ALA A 50 6.68 6.64 1.14
C ALA A 50 5.44 6.20 0.35
N LYS A 51 5.06 6.96 -0.69
CA LYS A 51 3.98 6.59 -1.61
C LYS A 51 4.31 5.36 -2.43
N ALA A 52 5.49 5.31 -3.05
CA ALA A 52 5.93 4.15 -3.80
C ALA A 52 5.97 2.89 -2.91
N GLU A 53 6.47 3.00 -1.67
CA GLU A 53 6.44 1.89 -0.69
C GLU A 53 5.02 1.46 -0.35
N ALA A 54 4.09 2.40 -0.15
CA ALA A 54 2.69 2.07 0.13
C ALA A 54 2.04 1.28 -1.02
N TYR A 55 2.25 1.70 -2.27
CA TYR A 55 1.75 0.97 -3.44
C TYR A 55 2.45 -0.39 -3.61
N LYS A 56 3.76 -0.47 -3.40
CA LYS A 56 4.52 -1.74 -3.41
C LYS A 56 3.95 -2.73 -2.39
N ASN A 57 3.75 -2.28 -1.15
CA ASN A 57 3.22 -3.13 -0.08
C ASN A 57 1.79 -3.62 -0.40
N ALA A 58 0.95 -2.77 -0.97
CA ALA A 58 -0.38 -3.17 -1.44
C ALA A 58 -0.32 -4.20 -2.58
N ILE A 59 0.63 -4.06 -3.52
CA ILE A 59 0.87 -5.03 -4.59
C ILE A 59 1.29 -6.38 -4.00
N VAL A 60 2.23 -6.38 -3.03
CA VAL A 60 2.68 -7.62 -2.37
C VAL A 60 1.54 -8.29 -1.61
N ALA A 61 0.74 -7.53 -0.86
CA ALA A 61 -0.41 -8.06 -0.15
C ALA A 61 -1.42 -8.74 -1.10
N LYS A 62 -1.77 -8.09 -2.21
CA LYS A 62 -2.70 -8.67 -3.20
C LYS A 62 -2.12 -9.87 -3.95
N LYS A 63 -0.80 -9.90 -4.20
CA LYS A 63 -0.14 -11.11 -4.73
C LYS A 63 -0.27 -12.27 -3.75
N GLY A 64 -0.07 -12.03 -2.45
CA GLY A 64 -0.28 -13.04 -1.42
C GLY A 64 -1.74 -13.53 -1.33
N ASP A 65 -2.72 -12.64 -1.51
CA ASP A 65 -4.13 -13.06 -1.58
C ASP A 65 -4.43 -13.87 -2.84
N MET A 66 -3.83 -13.52 -3.98
CA MET A 66 -3.94 -14.31 -5.21
C MET A 66 -3.35 -15.71 -5.05
N GLU A 67 -2.21 -15.85 -4.37
CA GLU A 67 -1.61 -17.16 -4.05
C GLU A 67 -2.54 -18.00 -3.17
N LYS A 68 -3.19 -17.41 -2.15
CA LYS A 68 -4.17 -18.12 -1.32
C LYS A 68 -5.38 -18.58 -2.12
N VAL A 69 -5.90 -17.75 -3.03
CA VAL A 69 -7.04 -18.14 -3.89
C VAL A 69 -6.61 -19.22 -4.89
N ALA A 70 -5.40 -19.14 -5.43
CA ALA A 70 -4.84 -20.16 -6.31
C ALA A 70 -4.67 -21.51 -5.60
N ALA A 71 -4.20 -21.51 -4.34
CA ALA A 71 -4.11 -22.74 -3.53
C ALA A 71 -5.48 -23.39 -3.34
N LYS A 72 -6.51 -22.61 -2.99
CA LYS A 72 -7.89 -23.13 -2.89
C LYS A 72 -8.39 -23.74 -4.20
N LEU A 73 -8.02 -23.16 -5.34
CA LEU A 73 -8.40 -23.70 -6.65
C LEU A 73 -7.67 -25.02 -6.95
N GLN A 74 -6.43 -25.19 -6.48
CA GLN A 74 -5.67 -26.44 -6.61
C GLN A 74 -6.22 -27.57 -5.73
N ASP A 75 -6.81 -27.23 -4.58
CA ASP A 75 -7.43 -28.19 -3.67
C ASP A 75 -8.78 -28.73 -4.20
N ILE A 76 -9.35 -28.13 -5.25
CA ILE A 76 -10.62 -28.58 -5.84
C ILE A 76 -10.36 -29.84 -6.70
N PRO A 77 -11.15 -30.92 -6.50
CA PRO A 77 -11.07 -32.12 -7.33
C PRO A 77 -11.26 -31.79 -8.81
N ALA A 78 -10.51 -32.48 -9.69
CA ALA A 78 -10.56 -32.22 -11.13
C ALA A 78 -11.98 -32.29 -11.74
N THR A 79 -12.84 -33.14 -11.19
CA THR A 79 -14.26 -33.30 -11.59
C THR A 79 -15.12 -32.06 -11.29
N GLU A 80 -14.70 -31.24 -10.34
CA GLU A 80 -15.42 -30.05 -9.86
C GLU A 80 -14.83 -28.73 -10.38
N LEU A 81 -13.80 -28.77 -11.24
CA LEU A 81 -13.14 -27.57 -11.78
C LEU A 81 -14.01 -26.70 -12.71
N LEU A 82 -15.14 -27.25 -13.17
CA LEU A 82 -16.18 -26.53 -13.92
C LEU A 82 -17.36 -26.11 -13.03
N GLY A 83 -17.32 -26.48 -11.74
CA GLY A 83 -18.33 -26.11 -10.76
C GLY A 83 -18.28 -24.63 -10.41
N LYS A 84 -19.36 -24.16 -9.76
CA LYS A 84 -19.54 -22.75 -9.40
C LYS A 84 -18.43 -22.21 -8.51
N GLU A 85 -17.92 -23.03 -7.58
CA GLU A 85 -16.82 -22.65 -6.70
C GLU A 85 -15.53 -22.37 -7.47
N ALA A 86 -15.10 -23.31 -8.32
CA ALA A 86 -13.91 -23.14 -9.14
C ALA A 86 -14.02 -21.93 -10.09
N MET A 87 -15.21 -21.68 -10.66
CA MET A 87 -15.47 -20.50 -11.49
C MET A 87 -15.37 -19.19 -10.69
N ASN A 88 -15.89 -19.15 -9.46
CA ASN A 88 -15.79 -17.98 -8.59
C ASN A 88 -14.33 -17.70 -8.21
N LEU A 89 -13.55 -18.72 -7.82
CA LEU A 89 -12.13 -18.55 -7.49
C LEU A 89 -11.32 -18.04 -8.70
N LYS A 90 -11.63 -18.51 -9.91
CA LYS A 90 -11.03 -17.97 -11.14
C LYS A 90 -11.38 -16.49 -11.35
N ALA A 91 -12.65 -16.10 -11.14
CA ALA A 91 -13.06 -14.71 -11.22
C ALA A 91 -12.36 -13.83 -10.17
N ASP A 92 -12.19 -14.33 -8.95
CA ASP A 92 -11.46 -13.63 -7.88
C ASP A 92 -10.00 -13.42 -8.25
N ILE A 93 -9.32 -14.42 -8.82
CA ILE A 93 -7.95 -14.29 -9.34
C ILE A 93 -7.87 -13.21 -10.42
N GLU A 94 -8.81 -13.19 -11.38
CA GLU A 94 -8.83 -12.18 -12.43
C GLU A 94 -9.06 -10.76 -11.88
N ASN A 95 -9.92 -10.62 -10.88
CA ASN A 95 -10.15 -9.35 -10.20
C ASN A 95 -8.90 -8.89 -9.42
N LEU A 96 -8.24 -9.80 -8.71
CA LEU A 96 -6.98 -9.52 -8.02
C LEU A 96 -5.88 -9.11 -9.00
N LYS A 97 -5.78 -9.75 -10.17
CA LYS A 97 -4.84 -9.35 -11.24
C LYS A 97 -5.10 -7.93 -11.72
N LYS A 98 -6.35 -7.59 -12.03
CA LYS A 98 -6.73 -6.21 -12.44
C LYS A 98 -6.33 -5.19 -11.37
N SER A 99 -6.59 -5.52 -10.12
CA SER A 99 -6.26 -4.69 -8.97
C SER A 99 -4.74 -4.51 -8.79
N VAL A 100 -3.96 -5.58 -8.94
CA VAL A 100 -2.48 -5.52 -8.95
C VAL A 100 -1.97 -4.65 -10.09
N THR A 101 -2.51 -4.79 -11.30
CA THR A 101 -2.15 -3.93 -12.44
C THR A 101 -2.47 -2.46 -12.14
N ALA A 102 -3.67 -2.18 -11.63
CA ALA A 102 -4.06 -0.81 -11.28
C ALA A 102 -3.10 -0.20 -10.25
N LEU A 103 -2.74 -0.93 -9.19
CA LEU A 103 -1.75 -0.47 -8.22
C LEU A 103 -0.36 -0.25 -8.83
N LYS A 104 0.09 -1.13 -9.73
CA LYS A 104 1.38 -1.00 -10.42
C LYS A 104 1.47 0.26 -11.26
N GLU A 105 0.41 0.62 -11.97
CA GLU A 105 0.39 1.85 -12.77
C GLU A 105 0.61 3.10 -11.91
N ARG A 106 0.00 3.16 -10.71
CA ARG A 106 0.17 4.30 -9.79
C ARG A 106 1.52 4.22 -9.07
N PHE A 107 1.97 3.02 -8.70
CA PHE A 107 3.32 2.79 -8.17
C PHE A 107 4.37 3.41 -9.10
N GLU A 108 4.27 3.12 -10.40
CA GLU A 108 5.22 3.59 -11.41
C GLU A 108 5.25 5.12 -11.50
N VAL A 109 4.10 5.80 -11.36
CA VAL A 109 4.06 7.27 -11.33
C VAL A 109 4.95 7.84 -10.20
N TYR A 110 4.79 7.35 -8.97
CA TYR A 110 5.58 7.86 -7.84
C TYR A 110 7.04 7.40 -7.92
N PHE A 111 7.29 6.16 -8.38
CA PHE A 111 8.63 5.61 -8.53
C PHE A 111 9.45 6.35 -9.61
N GLN A 112 8.87 6.59 -10.78
CA GLN A 112 9.54 7.34 -11.84
C GLN A 112 9.81 8.77 -11.38
N LYS A 113 8.84 9.42 -10.70
CA LYS A 113 9.07 10.77 -10.20
C LYS A 113 10.15 10.83 -9.12
N LEU A 114 10.21 9.83 -8.25
CA LEU A 114 11.28 9.69 -7.25
C LEU A 114 12.65 9.58 -7.94
N LYS A 115 12.74 8.73 -8.95
CA LYS A 115 13.95 8.51 -9.75
C LYS A 115 14.37 9.78 -10.48
N GLU A 116 13.44 10.49 -11.11
CA GLU A 116 13.67 11.78 -11.78
C GLU A 116 14.25 12.83 -10.82
N LYS A 117 13.76 12.87 -9.57
CA LYS A 117 14.26 13.79 -8.53
C LYS A 117 15.53 13.30 -7.83
N GLY A 118 16.13 12.19 -8.29
CA GLY A 118 17.34 11.62 -7.70
C GLY A 118 17.16 11.07 -6.28
N GLY A 119 15.92 10.69 -5.92
CA GLY A 119 15.65 10.08 -4.63
C GLY A 119 16.12 8.62 -4.56
N ASP A 120 16.23 8.10 -3.33
CA ASP A 120 16.64 6.72 -3.11
C ASP A 120 15.54 5.73 -3.55
N ILE A 121 15.86 4.89 -4.53
CA ILE A 121 14.99 3.84 -5.08
C ILE A 121 15.29 2.45 -4.52
N SER A 122 16.24 2.33 -3.59
CA SER A 122 16.68 1.04 -3.06
C SER A 122 15.51 0.27 -2.44
N GLY A 123 15.31 -0.97 -2.88
CA GLY A 123 14.22 -1.81 -2.39
C GLY A 123 12.84 -1.40 -2.92
N LEU A 124 12.75 -0.48 -3.88
CA LEU A 124 11.53 -0.21 -4.66
C LEU A 124 11.58 -0.84 -6.05
N GLU A 125 12.66 -1.53 -6.41
CA GLU A 125 12.77 -2.17 -7.71
C GLU A 125 11.65 -3.22 -7.91
N PRO A 126 10.99 -3.22 -9.08
CA PRO A 126 9.83 -4.08 -9.37
C PRO A 126 10.13 -5.57 -9.55
#